data_AF-A0A168W225-F1
#
_entry.id   AF-A0A168W225-F1
#
_cell.length_a   1.000
_cell.length_b   1.000
_cell.length_c   1.000
_cell.angle_alpha   90.00
_cell.angle_beta   90.00
_cell.angle_gamma   90.00
#
_symmetry.space_group_name_H-M   'P 1'
#
loop_
_entity.id
_entity.type
_entity.pdbx_description
1 polymer ?
#
loop_
_entity_poly.entity_id
_entity_poly.type
_entity_poly.pdbx_seq_one_letter_code
_entity_poly.pdbx_strand_id
1 'polypeptide(L)' 'MDKRVQFDFEIDFSNGGGLQGQEFRLDLHGDDISDEELAKYIVEDMRLLMVGEVRILNKKIIEEKHKRKS' A
#
# COMPACT_ATOMS: atom_id res chain seq x y z
N MET A 1 -3.50 -6.12 -19.00
CA MET A 1 -2.39 -5.29 -18.53
C MET A 1 -2.29 -5.51 -17.05
N ASP A 2 -1.11 -5.83 -16.55
CA ASP A 2 -0.92 -5.92 -15.11
C ASP A 2 -0.86 -4.48 -14.57
N LYS A 3 -1.78 -4.16 -13.67
CA LYS A 3 -1.85 -2.85 -13.02
C LYS A 3 -1.21 -2.95 -11.66
N ARG A 4 -0.64 -1.84 -11.20
CA ARG A 4 -0.16 -1.68 -9.83
C ARG A 4 -0.75 -0.43 -9.25
N VAL A 5 -0.93 -0.44 -7.94
CA VAL A 5 -1.24 0.76 -7.19
C VAL A 5 0.06 1.25 -6.56
N GLN A 6 0.43 2.51 -6.85
CA GLN A 6 1.51 3.22 -6.18
C GLN A 6 0.91 4.19 -5.17
N PHE A 7 1.41 4.21 -3.95
CA PHE A 7 0.93 5.09 -2.89
C PHE A 7 2.01 5.33 -1.82
N ASP A 8 1.82 6.39 -1.06
CA ASP A 8 2.55 6.66 0.17
C ASP A 8 1.66 6.27 1.36
N PHE A 9 2.25 5.97 2.51
CA PHE A 9 1.48 5.71 3.71
C PHE A 9 2.15 6.25 4.97
N GLU A 10 1.33 6.58 5.94
CA GLU A 10 1.72 6.87 7.32
C GLU A 10 0.95 5.96 8.27
N ILE A 11 1.62 5.46 9.29
CA ILE A 11 1.03 4.65 10.36
C ILE A 11 1.41 5.29 11.69
N ASP A 12 0.39 5.58 12.50
CA ASP A 12 0.56 5.92 13.90
C ASP A 12 0.28 4.69 14.75
N PHE A 13 1.19 4.33 15.66
CA PHE A 13 0.98 3.22 16.57
C PHE A 13 0.36 3.68 17.89
N SER A 14 -0.58 2.90 18.42
CA SER A 14 -1.27 3.21 19.67
C SER A 14 -0.36 3.20 20.91
N ASN A 15 0.83 2.60 20.79
CA ASN A 15 1.87 2.60 21.82
C ASN A 15 2.94 3.68 21.62
N GLY A 16 2.72 4.60 20.67
CA GLY A 16 3.63 5.69 20.36
C GLY A 16 4.66 5.35 19.27
N GLY A 17 5.08 6.39 18.55
CA GLY A 17 5.90 6.26 17.35
C GLY A 17 5.04 6.04 16.09
N GLY A 18 5.72 5.90 14.94
CA GLY A 18 5.05 5.72 13.65
C GLY A 18 5.97 5.13 12.59
N LEU A 19 5.37 4.78 11.46
CA LEU A 19 6.05 4.24 10.28
C LEU A 19 5.54 4.97 9.03
N GLN A 20 6.47 5.31 8.14
CA GLN A 20 6.16 5.95 6.86
C GLN A 20 6.76 5.15 5.71
N GLY A 21 6.02 5.03 4.61
CA GLY A 21 6.52 4.53 3.33
C GLY A 21 6.21 5.51 2.20
N GLN A 22 7.11 5.58 1.21
CA GLN A 22 6.93 6.41 0.01
C GLN A 22 7.09 5.59 -1.26
N GLU A 23 6.31 5.96 -2.28
CA GLU A 23 6.22 5.33 -3.59
C GLU A 23 6.08 3.79 -3.53
N PHE A 24 5.38 3.30 -2.50
CA PHE A 24 5.15 1.88 -2.29
C PHE A 24 4.25 1.32 -3.39
N ARG A 25 4.49 0.07 -3.82
CA ARG A 25 3.77 -0.53 -4.95
C ARG A 25 3.24 -1.90 -4.60
N LEU A 26 1.96 -2.14 -4.89
CA LEU A 26 1.32 -3.45 -4.80
C LEU A 26 0.70 -3.83 -6.15
N ASP A 27 0.73 -5.12 -6.46
CA ASP A 27 0.03 -5.65 -7.64
C ASP A 27 -1.48 -5.49 -7.45
N LEU A 28 -2.16 -5.00 -8.49
CA LEU A 28 -3.60 -4.72 -8.45
C LEU A 28 -4.36 -5.77 -9.26
N HIS A 29 -5.16 -6.57 -8.58
CA HIS A 29 -6.08 -7.51 -9.20
C HIS A 29 -7.43 -6.81 -9.47
N GLY A 30 -7.54 -6.17 -10.63
CA GLY A 30 -8.75 -5.43 -11.03
C GLY A 30 -8.42 -4.03 -11.51
N ASP A 31 -9.41 -3.15 -11.45
CA ASP A 31 -9.31 -1.78 -11.96
C ASP A 31 -9.11 -0.73 -10.86
N ASP A 32 -9.42 -1.06 -9.60
CA ASP A 32 -9.26 -0.17 -8.45
C ASP A 32 -9.18 -0.97 -7.14
N ILE A 33 -8.82 -0.30 -6.06
CA ILE A 33 -8.76 -0.81 -4.69
C ILE A 33 -9.11 0.34 -3.74
N SER A 34 -9.71 0.10 -2.59
CA SER A 34 -9.96 1.17 -1.60
C SER A 34 -8.72 1.52 -0.76
N ASP A 35 -8.74 2.65 -0.05
CA ASP A 35 -7.65 3.00 0.88
C ASP A 35 -7.69 2.12 2.13
N GLU A 36 -8.88 1.71 2.55
CA GLU A 36 -9.08 0.78 3.66
C GLU A 36 -8.52 -0.62 3.35
N GLU A 37 -8.67 -1.11 2.12
CA GLU A 37 -8.07 -2.38 1.69
C GLU A 37 -6.55 -2.28 1.62
N LEU A 38 -6.01 -1.18 1.09
CA LEU A 38 -4.57 -0.92 1.10
C LEU A 38 -4.00 -0.89 2.52
N ALA A 39 -4.66 -0.17 3.43
CA ALA A 39 -4.27 -0.10 4.83
C ALA A 39 -4.24 -1.50 5.47
N LYS A 40 -5.26 -2.33 5.24
CA LYS A 40 -5.28 -3.72 5.72
C LYS A 40 -4.12 -4.54 5.16
N TYR A 41 -3.85 -4.46 3.86
CA TYR A 41 -2.74 -5.20 3.26
C TYR A 41 -1.39 -4.82 3.87
N ILE A 42 -1.12 -3.54 4.08
CA ILE A 42 0.13 -3.09 4.71
C ILE A 42 0.26 -3.68 6.11
N VAL A 43 -0.79 -3.61 6.92
CA VAL A 43 -0.77 -4.10 8.31
C VAL A 43 -0.59 -5.61 8.37
N GLU A 44 -1.31 -6.36 7.53
CA GLU A 44 -1.28 -7.82 7.48
C GLU A 44 0.05 -8.35 6.93
N ASP A 45 0.52 -7.85 5.78
CA ASP A 45 1.74 -8.33 5.13
C ASP A 45 3.00 -7.99 5.93
N MET A 46 3.06 -6.78 6.51
CA MET A 46 4.18 -6.35 7.36
C MET A 46 4.07 -6.88 8.80
N ARG A 47 2.96 -7.56 9.14
CA ARG A 47 2.69 -8.13 10.48
C ARG A 47 2.82 -7.10 11.61
N LEU A 48 2.28 -5.91 11.37
CA LEU A 48 2.36 -4.81 12.32
C LEU A 48 1.40 -5.03 13.49
N LEU A 49 1.83 -4.66 14.69
CA LEU A 49 1.04 -4.72 15.92
C LEU A 49 0.75 -3.32 16.44
N MET A 50 -0.33 -3.16 17.19
CA MET A 50 -0.71 -1.90 17.84
C MET A 50 -0.88 -0.73 16.85
N VAL A 51 -1.39 -1.02 15.64
CA VAL A 51 -1.73 0.01 14.66
C VAL A 51 -2.93 0.81 15.16
N GLY A 52 -2.77 2.13 15.26
CA GLY A 52 -3.83 3.06 15.63
C GLY A 52 -4.55 3.62 14.42
N GLU A 53 -3.81 4.34 13.57
CA GLU A 53 -4.32 4.96 12.36
C GLU A 53 -3.39 4.66 11.18
N VAL A 54 -3.99 4.45 10.00
CA VAL A 54 -3.27 4.32 8.74
C VAL A 54 -3.83 5.36 7.76
N ARG A 55 -2.95 6.18 7.19
CA ARG A 55 -3.30 7.16 6.17
C ARG A 55 -2.65 6.78 4.86
N ILE A 56 -3.45 6.64 3.80
CA ILE A 56 -2.98 6.44 2.43
C ILE A 56 -2.90 7.80 1.74
N LEU A 57 -1.79 8.07 1.08
CA LEU A 57 -1.48 9.36 0.46
C LEU A 57 -0.98 9.13 -0.97
N ASN A 58 -1.12 10.13 -1.83
CA ASN A 58 -0.56 10.15 -3.20
C ASN A 58 -0.85 8.89 -4.04
N LYS A 59 -1.99 8.24 -3.77
CA LYS A 59 -2.39 7.00 -4.43
C LYS A 59 -2.67 7.23 -5.91
N LYS A 60 -2.11 6.36 -6.75
CA LYS A 60 -2.34 6.33 -8.20
C LYS A 60 -2.22 4.90 -8.72
N ILE A 61 -3.01 4.58 -9.73
CA ILE A 61 -2.91 3.32 -10.46
C ILE A 61 -1.98 3.55 -11.64
N ILE A 62 -0.99 2.67 -11.78
CA ILE A 62 -0.02 2.69 -12.86
C ILE A 62 -0.14 1.39 -13.68
N GLU A 63 0.00 1.52 -14.99
CA GLU A 63 0.10 0.37 -15.89
C GLU A 63 1.57 0.01 -16.07
N GLU A 64 1.98 -1.17 -15.61
CA GLU A 64 3.35 -1.65 -15.77
C GLU A 64 3.34 -2.92 -16.63
N LYS A 65 3.88 -2.85 -17.86
CA LYS A 65 4.12 -4.06 -18.65
C LYS A 65 5.13 -4.91 -17.87
N HIS A 66 4.74 -6.07 -17.35
CA HIS A 66 5.68 -7.00 -16.73
C HIS A 66 6.87 -7.20 -17.66
N LYS A 67 8.09 -6.91 -17.17
CA LYS A 67 9.30 -7.44 -17.77
C LYS A 67 9.34 -8.95 -17.53
N ARG A 68 8.50 -9.73 -18.22
CA ARG A 68 8.87 -11.10 -18.49
C ARG A 68 10.09 -11.02 -19.41
N LYS A 69 11.27 -11.34 -18.88
CA LYS A 69 12.38 -11.74 -19.74
C LYS A 69 11.85 -12.90 -20.59
N SER A 70 11.74 -12.66 -21.90
CA SER A 70 11.74 -13.70 -22.91
C SER A 70 12.94 -14.62 -22.72
#